data_AF-A0A7L5DXS2-F1
#
_entry.id   AF-A0A7L5DXS2-F1
#
_cell.length_a   1.000
_cell.length_b   1.000
_cell.length_c   1.000
_cell.angle_alpha   90.00
_cell.angle_beta   90.00
_cell.angle_gamma   90.00
#
_symmetry.space_group_name_H-M   'P 1'
#
loop_
_entity.id
_entity.type
_entity.pdbx_description
1 polymer ?
#
loop_
_entity_poly.entity_id
_entity_poly.type
_entity_poly.pdbx_seq_one_letter_code
_entity_poly.pdbx_strand_id
1 'polypeptide(L)' 'MKLHEILLLAGGVGFMILWIAEYQRTSFGESYWLLMLCLGCLLAFQYVKNKRLEQEKAISPTIKQMVDDRKKKKK' A
#
# COMPACT_ATOMS: atom_id res chain seq x y z
N MET A 1 -7.47 -3.88 -4.89
CA MET A 1 -6.52 -3.84 -3.77
C MET A 1 -6.82 -5.04 -2.88
N LYS A 2 -5.79 -5.71 -2.33
CA LYS A 2 -6.03 -6.82 -1.40
C LYS A 2 -6.47 -6.27 -0.04
N LEU A 3 -7.12 -7.09 0.79
CA LEU A 3 -7.63 -6.70 2.11
C LEU A 3 -6.53 -6.07 2.99
N HIS A 4 -5.30 -6.56 2.88
CA HIS A 4 -4.14 -6.03 3.61
C HIS A 4 -3.77 -4.60 3.21
N GLU A 5 -3.92 -4.22 1.94
CA GLU A 5 -3.68 -2.84 1.49
C GLU A 5 -4.74 -1.89 2.04
N ILE A 6 -5.99 -2.33 2.10
CA ILE A 6 -7.10 -1.52 2.65
C ILE A 6 -6.89 -1.34 4.15
N LEU A 7 -6.47 -2.39 4.87
CA LEU A 7 -6.18 -2.32 6.29
C LEU A 7 -5.00 -1.39 6.61
N LEU A 8 -3.94 -1.45 5.81
CA LEU A 8 -2.79 -0.53 5.91
C LEU A 8 -3.18 0.92 5.62
N LEU A 9 -4.01 1.14 4.61
CA LEU A 9 -4.50 2.46 4.26
C LEU A 9 -5.42 3.03 5.35
N ALA A 10 -6.37 2.23 5.84
CA ALA A 10 -7.28 2.62 6.91
C ALA A 10 -6.53 2.89 8.22
N GLY A 11 -5.52 2.08 8.54
CA GLY A 11 -4.62 2.33 9.67
C GLY A 11 -3.88 3.66 9.53
N GLY A 12 -3.27 3.92 8.38
CA GLY A 12 -2.59 5.19 8.10
C GLY A 12 -3.52 6.41 8.22
N VAL A 13 -4.72 6.32 7.66
CA VAL A 13 -5.73 7.39 7.77
C VAL A 13 -6.20 7.57 9.22
N GLY A 14 -6.38 6.47 9.97
CA GLY A 14 -6.73 6.52 11.39
C GLY A 14 -5.67 7.21 12.24
N PHE A 15 -4.40 6.87 12.04
CA PHE A 15 -3.29 7.55 12.72
C PHE A 15 -3.17 9.02 12.31
N MET A 16 -3.49 9.37 11.06
CA MET A 16 -3.52 10.78 10.62
C MET A 16 -4.60 11.59 11.33
N ILE A 17 -5.82 11.04 11.47
CA ILE A 17 -6.92 11.70 12.17
C ILE A 17 -6.59 11.87 13.66
N LEU A 18 -6.02 10.83 14.28
CA LEU A 18 -5.57 10.89 15.67
C LEU A 18 -4.47 11.95 15.87
N TRP A 19 -3.53 12.05 14.92
CA TRP A 19 -2.50 13.08 14.97
C TRP A 19 -3.09 14.49 14.87
N ILE A 20 -4.06 14.72 13.97
CA ILE A 20 -4.73 16.03 13.83
C ILE A 20 -5.52 16.38 15.10
N ALA A 21 -6.21 15.40 15.69
CA ALA A 21 -6.95 15.58 16.94
C ALA A 21 -6.02 15.94 18.10
N GLU A 22 -4.87 15.27 18.22
CA GLU A 22 -3.87 15.63 19.24
C GLU A 22 -3.14 16.93 18.94
N TYR A 23 -2.91 17.25 17.67
CA TYR A 23 -2.31 18.51 17.28
C TYR A 23 -3.16 19.72 17.70
N GLN A 24 -4.49 19.58 17.70
CA GLN A 24 -5.38 20.62 18.22
C GLN A 24 -5.39 20.71 19.75
N ARG A 25 -4.98 19.64 20.45
CA ARG A 25 -5.10 19.51 21.90
C ARG A 25 -3.79 19.76 22.64
N THR A 26 -2.64 19.44 22.03
CA THR A 26 -1.32 19.53 22.65
C THR A 26 -0.26 20.09 21.68
N SER A 27 0.90 20.48 22.23
CA SER A 27 2.02 21.04 21.49
C SER A 27 2.73 20.01 20.59
N PHE A 28 3.37 20.47 19.51
CA PHE A 28 4.04 19.67 18.48
C PHE A 28 5.04 18.60 19.01
N GLY A 29 5.59 18.82 20.20
CA GLY A 29 6.67 18.00 20.78
C GLY A 29 6.26 16.58 21.18
N GLU A 30 5.04 16.38 21.66
CA GLU A 30 4.55 15.07 22.13
C GLU A 30 3.92 14.24 20.99
N SER A 31 3.31 14.93 20.02
CA SER A 31 2.50 14.29 18.97
C SER A 31 3.31 13.84 17.75
N TYR A 32 4.61 14.17 17.66
CA TYR A 32 5.46 13.81 16.52
C TYR A 32 5.56 12.29 16.29
N TRP A 33 5.46 11.48 17.34
CA TRP A 33 5.55 10.03 17.20
C TRP A 33 4.34 9.42 16.46
N LEU A 34 3.14 9.99 16.65
CA LEU A 34 1.94 9.64 15.87
C LEU A 34 2.12 9.99 14.39
N LEU A 35 2.77 11.12 14.10
CA LEU A 35 3.12 11.50 12.73
C LEU A 35 4.09 10.49 12.10
N MET A 36 5.13 10.07 12.83
CA MET A 36 6.08 9.04 12.38
C MET A 36 5.40 7.69 12.14
N LEU A 37 4.45 7.29 12.99
CA LEU A 37 3.62 6.09 12.78
C LEU A 37 2.75 6.19 11.53
N CYS A 38 2.11 7.35 11.32
CA CYS A 38 1.33 7.63 10.12
C CYS A 38 2.20 7.56 8.85
N LEU A 39 3.37 8.19 8.85
CA LEU A 39 4.35 8.14 7.78
C LEU A 39 4.82 6.69 7.52
N GLY A 40 5.10 5.93 8.57
CA GLY A 40 5.46 4.51 8.48
C GLY A 40 4.39 3.67 7.80
N CYS A 41 3.11 3.84 8.17
CA CYS A 41 1.99 3.16 7.51
C CYS A 41 1.86 3.55 6.03
N LEU A 42 2.02 4.83 5.69
CA LEU A 42 1.95 5.31 4.31
C LEU A 42 3.09 4.78 3.45
N LEU A 43 4.32 4.77 3.97
CA LEU A 43 5.49 4.22 3.29
C LEU A 43 5.39 2.70 3.14
N ALA A 44 4.90 1.99 4.17
CA ALA A 44 4.64 0.55 4.08
C ALA A 44 3.57 0.24 3.03
N PHE A 45 2.49 1.03 2.96
CA PHE A 45 1.49 0.92 1.91
C PHE A 45 2.08 1.17 0.52
N GLN A 46 2.92 2.20 0.37
CA GLN A 46 3.62 2.50 -0.87
C GLN A 46 4.54 1.34 -1.28
N TYR A 47 5.31 0.78 -0.34
CA TYR A 47 6.19 -0.36 -0.57
C TYR A 47 5.42 -1.62 -1.00
N VAL A 48 4.34 -1.96 -0.30
CA VAL A 48 3.48 -3.10 -0.65
C VAL A 48 2.87 -2.89 -2.04
N LYS A 49 2.38 -1.68 -2.35
CA LYS A 49 1.87 -1.35 -3.68
C LYS A 49 2.94 -1.42 -4.77
N ASN A 50 4.14 -0.90 -4.51
CA ASN A 50 5.23 -0.91 -5.47
C ASN A 50 5.69 -2.34 -5.75
N LYS A 51 5.82 -3.16 -4.70
CA LYS A 51 6.12 -4.59 -4.83
C LYS A 51 5.05 -5.34 -5.63
N ARG A 52 3.76 -5.01 -5.45
CA ARG A 52 2.69 -5.57 -6.29
C ARG A 52 2.82 -5.14 -7.75
N LEU A 53 3.11 -3.86 -8.01
CA LEU A 53 3.33 -3.34 -9.36
C LEU A 53 4.58 -3.95 -10.03
N GLU A 54 5.65 -4.19 -9.27
CA GLU A 54 6.85 -4.90 -9.73
C GLU A 54 6.56 -6.36 -10.03
N GLN A 55 5.75 -7.04 -9.21
CA GLN A 55 5.30 -8.40 -9.52
C GLN A 55 4.41 -8.42 -10.77
N GLU A 56 3.52 -7.45 -10.95
CA GLU A 56 2.69 -7.33 -12.14
C GLU A 56 3.52 -7.00 -13.40
N LYS A 57 4.60 -6.22 -13.25
CA LYS A 57 5.62 -5.95 -14.28
C LYS A 57 6.59 -7.13 -14.49
N ALA A 58 6.83 -7.98 -13.50
CA ALA A 58 7.62 -9.21 -13.68
C ALA A 58 6.78 -10.29 -14.38
N ILE A 59 5.46 -10.22 -14.29
CA ILE A 59 4.49 -11.04 -15.04
C ILE A 59 4.22 -10.46 -16.46
N SER A 60 4.96 -9.43 -16.87
CA SER A 60 4.90 -8.77 -18.19
C SER A 60 5.17 -9.77 -19.35
N PRO A 61 4.69 -9.43 -20.56
CA PRO A 61 3.67 -10.11 -21.38
C PRO A 61 3.95 -11.55 -21.78
N THR A 62 5.17 -12.07 -21.62
CA THR A 62 5.58 -13.36 -22.16
C THR A 62 4.83 -14.52 -21.51
N ILE A 63 4.55 -14.48 -20.20
CA ILE A 63 3.75 -15.52 -19.53
C ILE A 63 2.27 -15.45 -19.95
N LYS A 64 1.70 -14.25 -20.08
CA LYS A 64 0.33 -14.07 -20.59
C LYS A 64 0.22 -14.53 -22.06
N GLN A 65 1.20 -14.22 -22.90
CA GLN A 65 1.28 -14.68 -24.29
C GLN A 65 1.50 -16.19 -24.39
N MET A 66 2.38 -16.79 -23.58
CA MET A 66 2.57 -18.24 -23.56
C MET A 66 1.33 -19.02 -23.08
N VAL A 67 0.52 -18.43 -22.18
CA VAL A 67 -0.75 -19.04 -21.75
C VAL A 67 -1.83 -18.91 -22.83
N ASP A 68 -1.90 -17.78 -23.52
CA ASP A 68 -2.84 -17.58 -24.64
C ASP A 68 -2.51 -18.48 -25.84
N ASP A 69 -1.23 -18.56 -26.21
CA ASP A 69 -0.73 -19.40 -27.31
C ASP A 69 -1.00 -20.90 -27.06
N ARG A 70 -0.82 -21.37 -25.81
CA ARG A 70 -1.18 -22.75 -25.40
C ARG A 70 -2.67 -23.04 -25.47
N LYS A 71 -3.54 -22.05 -25.27
CA LYS A 71 -4.99 -22.22 -25.42
C LYS A 71 -5.43 -22.23 -26.88
N LYS A 72 -4.76 -21.45 -27.75
CA LYS A 72 -5.00 -21.43 -29.20
C LYS A 72 -4.56 -22.72 -29.88
N LYS A 73 -3.47 -23.35 -29.43
CA LYS A 73 -2.92 -24.60 -30.00
C LYS A 73 -3.72 -25.87 -29.64
N LYS A 74 -4.63 -25.78 -28.68
CA LYS A 74 -5.48 -26.89 -28.21
C LYS A 74 -6.90 -26.89 -28.80
N LYS A 75 -7.25 -25.88 -29.61
CA LYS A 75 -8.54 -25.74 -30.29
C LYS A 75 -8.33 -25.92 -31.78
#